data_AF-A0A4V5MIA4-F1
#
_entry.id   AF-A0A4V5MIA4-F1
#
_cell.length_a   1.000
_cell.length_b   1.000
_cell.length_c   1.000
_cell.angle_alpha   90.00
_cell.angle_beta   90.00
_cell.angle_gamma   90.00
#
_symmetry.space_group_name_H-M   'P 1'
#
loop_
_entity.id
_entity.type
_entity.pdbx_description
1 polymer ?
#
loop_
_entity_poly.entity_id
_entity_poly.type
_entity_poly.pdbx_seq_one_letter_code
_entity_poly.pdbx_strand_id
1 'polypeptide(L)' 'MPGDQVTPREATDHPEDPVGTVVVRVSTGELLVSFPLAGGEMYLDEELDLVEPAPPGWTPPPPATS' A
#
# COMPACT_ATOMS: atom_id res chain seq x y z
N MET A 1 8.96 -5.30 2.70
CA MET A 1 9.48 -6.63 2.28
C MET A 1 8.57 -7.19 1.20
N PRO A 2 9.05 -8.04 0.28
CA PRO A 2 8.16 -8.71 -0.67
C PRO A 2 7.03 -9.46 0.06
N GLY A 3 5.79 -9.18 -0.31
CA GLY A 3 4.57 -9.65 0.36
C GLY A 3 3.92 -8.63 1.30
N ASP A 4 4.61 -7.54 1.67
CA ASP A 4 4.03 -6.52 2.53
C ASP A 4 2.99 -5.70 1.76
N GLN A 5 1.89 -5.36 2.44
CA GLN A 5 0.93 -4.40 1.95
C GLN A 5 1.38 -2.99 2.27
N VAL A 6 1.28 -2.12 1.28
CA VAL A 6 1.77 -0.74 1.32
C VAL A 6 0.76 0.19 0.68
N THR A 7 0.76 1.44 1.15
CA THR A 7 -0.01 2.53 0.55
C THR A 7 0.95 3.65 0.17
N PRO A 8 0.82 4.26 -1.02
CA PRO A 8 1.53 5.50 -1.33
C PRO A 8 1.14 6.62 -0.38
N ARG A 9 2.11 7.47 -0.04
CA ARG A 9 1.93 8.65 0.83
C ARG A 9 1.23 9.79 0.12
N GLU A 10 1.48 9.90 -1.19
CA GLU A 10 0.87 10.90 -2.05
C GLU A 10 -0.34 10.31 -2.77
N ALA A 11 -1.20 11.20 -3.30
CA ALA A 11 -2.36 10.79 -4.07
C ALA A 11 -1.92 10.16 -5.39
N THR A 12 -2.43 8.96 -5.68
CA THR A 12 -2.24 8.28 -6.97
C THR A 12 -3.32 8.69 -7.98
N ASP A 13 -3.12 8.32 -9.24
CA ASP A 13 -4.13 8.47 -10.31
C ASP A 13 -5.20 7.35 -10.29
N HIS A 14 -5.07 6.40 -9.36
CA HIS A 14 -6.01 5.31 -9.08
C HIS A 14 -6.49 5.32 -7.61
N PRO A 15 -7.23 6.36 -7.17
CA PRO A 15 -7.63 6.50 -5.76
C PRO A 15 -8.55 5.37 -5.26
N GLU A 16 -9.22 4.66 -6.16
CA GLU A 16 -10.02 3.45 -5.85
C GLU A 16 -9.18 2.22 -5.51
N ASP A 17 -7.86 2.26 -5.78
CA ASP A 17 -6.93 1.16 -5.56
C ASP A 17 -5.69 1.62 -4.75
N PRO A 18 -5.87 2.05 -3.49
CA PRO A 18 -4.82 2.72 -2.72
C PRO A 18 -3.80 1.75 -2.11
N VAL A 19 -4.09 0.45 -2.07
CA VAL A 19 -3.25 -0.55 -1.37
C VAL A 19 -2.67 -1.53 -2.38
N GLY A 20 -1.34 -1.54 -2.45
CA GLY A 20 -0.57 -2.46 -3.26
C GLY A 20 0.21 -3.46 -2.42
N THR A 21 0.77 -4.48 -3.08
CA THR A 21 1.66 -5.47 -2.46
C THR A 21 3.06 -5.33 -3.04
N VAL A 22 4.08 -5.21 -2.19
CA VAL A 22 5.47 -5.21 -2.64
C VAL A 22 5.79 -6.58 -3.25
N VAL A 23 6.19 -6.63 -4.52
CA VAL A 23 6.53 -7.91 -5.20
C VAL A 23 8.04 -8.11 -5.35
N VAL A 24 8.81 -7.03 -5.51
CA VAL A 24 10.28 -7.11 -5.54
C VAL A 24 10.93 -5.84 -4.97
N ARG A 25 12.06 -6.03 -4.28
CA ARG A 25 13.01 -4.97 -3.91
C ARG A 25 14.12 -4.90 -4.93
N VAL A 26 14.27 -3.77 -5.61
CA VAL A 26 15.37 -3.52 -6.53
C VAL A 26 16.55 -2.95 -5.72
N SER A 27 17.78 -3.32 -6.10
CA SER A 27 19.01 -2.98 -5.35
C SER A 27 19.24 -1.49 -5.13
N THR A 28 18.56 -0.62 -5.87
CA THR A 28 18.63 0.85 -5.81
C THR A 28 17.74 1.49 -4.75
N GLY A 29 17.00 0.71 -3.94
CA GLY A 29 16.05 1.25 -2.95
C GLY A 29 14.64 1.46 -3.50
N GLU A 30 14.41 1.05 -4.74
CA GLU A 30 13.11 1.05 -5.38
C GLU A 30 12.35 -0.26 -5.11
N LEU A 31 11.03 -0.17 -5.10
CA LEU A 31 10.08 -1.23 -4.83
C LEU A 31 9.13 -1.32 -6.02
N LEU A 32 8.97 -2.52 -6.57
CA LEU A 32 7.84 -2.79 -7.45
C LEU A 32 6.66 -3.17 -6.56
N VAL A 33 5.61 -2.37 -6.63
CA VAL A 33 4.34 -2.56 -5.93
C VAL A 33 3.30 -3.00 -6.95
N SER A 34 2.61 -4.11 -6.67
CA SER A 34 1.50 -4.57 -7.49
C SER A 34 0.18 -4.18 -6.83
N PHE A 35 -0.55 -3.32 -7.51
CA PHE A 35 -1.91 -2.92 -7.20
C PHE A 35 -2.91 -3.84 -7.93
N PRO A 36 -4.00 -4.29 -7.29
CA PRO A 36 -5.00 -5.18 -7.88
C PRO A 36 -5.64 -4.71 -9.20
N LEU A 37 -5.90 -3.41 -9.35
CA LEU A 37 -6.55 -2.79 -10.50
C LEU A 37 -5.55 -2.01 -11.36
N ALA A 38 -4.63 -1.25 -10.75
CA ALA A 38 -3.67 -0.42 -11.47
C ALA A 38 -2.46 -1.22 -12.02
N GLY A 39 -2.16 -2.38 -11.43
CA GLY A 39 -1.05 -3.23 -11.86
C GLY A 39 0.27 -2.88 -11.19
N GLY A 40 1.39 -3.11 -11.88
CA GLY A 40 2.74 -2.98 -11.31
C GLY A 40 3.32 -1.59 -11.47
N GLU A 41 3.70 -0.97 -10.36
CA GLU A 41 4.25 0.39 -10.30
C GLU A 41 5.50 0.47 -9.43
N MET A 42 6.41 1.39 -9.75
CA MET A 42 7.68 1.56 -9.07
C MET A 42 7.63 2.74 -8.09
N TYR A 43 8.04 2.50 -6.84
CA TYR A 43 8.09 3.49 -5.77
C TYR A 43 9.40 3.42 -5.02
N LEU A 44 9.82 4.53 -4.42
CA LEU A 44 10.86 4.52 -3.39
C LEU A 44 10.29 4.04 -2.05
N ASP A 45 11.13 3.42 -1.23
CA ASP A 45 10.75 2.97 0.12
C ASP A 45 10.20 4.10 0.99
N GLU A 46 10.66 5.34 0.78
CA GLU A 46 10.23 6.53 1.51
C GLU A 46 8.90 7.13 1.03
N GLU A 47 8.40 6.71 -0.12
CA GLU A 47 7.11 7.16 -0.70
C GLU A 47 5.94 6.28 -0.25
N LEU A 48 6.23 5.18 0.47
CA LEU A 48 5.26 4.18 0.88
C LEU A 48 5.15 4.11 2.40
N ASP A 49 3.95 3.79 2.87
CA ASP A 49 3.71 3.43 4.26
C ASP A 49 3.28 1.97 4.43
N LEU A 50 3.80 1.38 5.51
CA LEU A 50 3.33 0.16 6.18
C LEU A 50 1.81 0.08 6.33
N VAL A 51 1.10 -0.73 5.55
CA VAL A 51 -0.26 -1.13 5.95
C VAL A 51 -0.13 -2.22 6.99
N GLU A 52 -0.20 -1.83 8.26
CA GLU A 52 -0.25 -2.81 9.35
C GLU A 52 -1.53 -3.63 9.23
N PRO A 53 -1.46 -4.98 9.30
CA PRO A 53 -2.65 -5.78 9.40
C PRO A 53 -3.39 -5.35 10.66
N ALA A 54 -4.70 -5.06 10.52
CA ALA A 54 -5.54 -4.81 11.67
C ALA A 54 -5.35 -5.95 12.68
N PRO A 55 -5.12 -5.66 13.97
CA PRO A 55 -4.96 -6.70 14.97
C PRO A 55 -6.11 -7.71 14.89
N PRO A 56 -5.87 -9.01 15.02
CA PRO A 56 -6.95 -9.99 14.98
C PRO A 56 -8.00 -9.65 16.04
N GLY A 57 -9.23 -9.37 15.60
CA GLY A 57 -10.34 -8.92 16.46
C GLY A 57 -10.58 -7.41 16.50
N TRP A 58 -9.82 -6.62 15.72
CA TRP A 58 -10.09 -5.19 15.55
C TRP A 58 -11.25 -4.97 14.56
N THR A 59 -12.35 -4.42 15.05
CA THR A 59 -13.43 -3.88 14.21
C THR A 59 -13.22 -2.37 14.07
N PRO A 60 -13.19 -1.81 12.85
CA PRO A 60 -13.15 -0.36 12.69
C PRO A 60 -14.37 0.26 13.40
N PRO A 61 -14.21 1.42 14.07
CA PRO A 61 -15.36 2.14 14.56
C PRO A 61 -16.28 2.47 13.38
N PRO A 62 -17.62 2.41 13.55
CA PRO A 62 -18.53 2.81 12.49
C PRO A 62 -18.21 4.25 12.07
N PRO A 63 -18.35 4.60 10.77
CA PRO A 63 -18.15 5.98 10.33
C PRO A 63 -19.05 6.88 11.17
N ALA A 64 -18.47 7.91 11.77
CA ALA A 64 -19.24 8.87 12.55
C ALA A 64 -20.29 9.48 11.62
N THR A 65 -21.56 9.16 11.84
CA THR A 65 -22.68 9.84 11.19
C THR A 65 -22.62 11.30 11.61
N SER A 66 -22.34 12.17 10.64
CA SER A 66 -22.41 13.61 10.80
C SER A 66 -23.86 14.10 10.82
#